data_AF-A0AAU9ULQ2-F1
#
_entry.id   AF-A0AAU9ULQ2-F1
#
_cell.length_a   1.000
_cell.length_b   1.000
_cell.length_c   1.000
_cell.angle_alpha   90.00
_cell.angle_beta   90.00
_cell.angle_gamma   90.00
#
_symmetry.space_group_name_H-M   'P 1'
#
loop_
_entity.id
_entity.type
_entity.pdbx_description
1 polymer ?
#
loop_
_entity_poly.entity_id
_entity_poly.type
_entity_poly.pdbx_seq_one_letter_code
_entity_poly.pdbx_strand_id
1 'polypeptide(L)'
;MVYNESQNNCSLFFDYYSSPNQVFTIRLFNYLLQNLLILISKSYSPKWYPDEEQLDEEKDKNLYFSKKMESRTNESLTATAAIDQQQNLQDVLFLQIRKLSIEVAELRARSSYQNFRRNRSRSHNNNPRYKSRDNTPSSACYYHLRFGAQARNCRSPCSFEKKSEN
;
A
#
# COMPACT_ATOMS: atom_id res chain seq x y z
N MET A 1 34.76 -19.32 -43.50
CA MET A 1 36.20 -19.26 -43.88
C MET A 1 36.27 -18.89 -45.35
N VAL A 2 36.54 -17.64 -45.66
CA VAL A 2 36.94 -17.19 -47.00
C VAL A 2 38.00 -16.11 -46.79
N TYR A 3 39.24 -16.46 -47.09
CA TYR A 3 40.36 -15.52 -47.16
C TYR A 3 40.20 -14.71 -48.45
N ASN A 4 40.34 -13.39 -48.37
CA ASN A 4 40.57 -12.55 -49.54
C ASN A 4 41.86 -11.76 -49.32
N GLU A 5 42.91 -12.24 -49.99
CA GLU A 5 44.14 -11.52 -50.23
C GLU A 5 43.87 -10.42 -51.26
N SER A 6 44.05 -9.16 -50.86
CA SER A 6 44.21 -8.05 -51.78
C SER A 6 45.65 -7.55 -51.68
N GLN A 7 46.54 -8.16 -52.45
CA GLN A 7 47.78 -7.49 -52.85
C GLN A 7 47.52 -6.66 -54.11
N ASN A 8 48.34 -5.59 -54.22
CA ASN A 8 48.58 -4.75 -55.40
C ASN A 8 47.74 -3.48 -55.51
N ASN A 9 48.30 -2.36 -55.06
CA ASN A 9 48.95 -1.39 -55.96
C ASN A 9 49.21 -0.07 -55.22
N CYS A 10 50.48 0.33 -55.13
CA CYS A 10 50.96 1.70 -55.37
C CYS A 10 52.46 1.75 -55.07
N SER A 11 53.21 1.07 -55.92
CA SER A 11 54.65 1.24 -56.10
C SER A 11 54.89 2.36 -57.09
N LEU A 12 54.76 3.62 -56.70
CA LEU A 12 55.29 4.74 -57.49
C LEU A 12 55.66 5.91 -56.58
N PHE A 13 56.77 6.54 -56.92
CA PHE A 13 57.43 7.70 -56.31
C PHE A 13 58.32 7.39 -55.11
N PHE A 14 59.60 7.10 -55.36
CA PHE A 14 60.71 7.84 -54.75
C PHE A 14 62.05 7.59 -55.49
N ASP A 15 62.06 7.73 -56.82
CA ASP A 15 63.33 7.94 -57.54
C ASP A 15 63.61 9.44 -57.58
N TYR A 16 64.22 9.94 -56.50
CA TYR A 16 64.71 11.31 -56.44
C TYR A 16 66.11 11.35 -55.80
N TYR A 17 67.13 11.43 -56.66
CA TYR A 17 68.51 11.86 -56.38
C TYR A 17 69.21 11.27 -55.14
N SER A 18 69.81 10.08 -55.30
CA SER A 18 70.82 9.56 -54.38
C SER A 18 72.15 10.28 -54.60
N SER A 19 72.29 11.48 -54.01
CA SER A 19 73.59 12.08 -53.76
C SER A 19 74.32 11.23 -52.71
N PRO A 20 75.62 10.90 -52.86
CA PRO A 20 76.35 10.06 -51.91
C PRO A 20 76.28 10.59 -50.47
N ASN A 21 76.11 11.91 -50.30
CA ASN A 21 75.96 12.54 -48.99
C ASN A 21 74.65 12.16 -48.27
N GLN A 22 73.57 11.81 -48.98
CA GLN A 22 72.30 11.42 -48.38
C GLN A 22 72.30 9.99 -47.82
N VAL A 23 73.04 9.08 -48.44
CA VAL A 23 73.17 7.70 -47.93
C VAL A 23 73.93 7.69 -46.60
N PHE A 24 74.93 8.57 -46.46
CA PHE A 24 75.65 8.75 -45.20
C PHE A 24 74.77 9.36 -44.11
N THR A 25 73.95 10.38 -44.40
CA THR A 25 73.06 10.97 -43.39
C THR A 25 71.97 9.99 -42.94
N ILE A 26 71.43 9.17 -43.84
CA ILE A 26 70.45 8.13 -43.49
C ILE A 26 71.08 7.05 -42.59
N ARG A 27 72.30 6.59 -42.88
CA ARG A 27 73.00 5.63 -42.03
C ARG A 27 73.33 6.20 -40.66
N LEU A 28 73.76 7.45 -40.61
CA LEU A 28 74.08 8.14 -39.36
C LEU A 28 72.83 8.38 -38.52
N PHE A 29 71.72 8.77 -39.16
CA PHE A 29 70.42 8.93 -38.51
C PHE A 29 69.88 7.61 -37.95
N ASN A 30 69.96 6.51 -38.71
CA ASN A 30 69.58 5.18 -38.24
C ASN A 30 70.43 4.72 -37.05
N TYR A 31 71.74 4.98 -37.09
CA TYR A 31 72.65 4.65 -35.99
C TYR A 31 72.33 5.47 -34.72
N LEU A 32 72.02 6.76 -34.88
CA LEU A 32 71.60 7.60 -33.78
C LEU A 32 70.26 7.14 -33.20
N LEU A 33 69.28 6.79 -34.04
CA LEU A 33 67.99 6.27 -33.58
C LEU A 33 68.12 4.93 -32.83
N GLN A 34 68.95 4.01 -33.32
CA GLN A 34 69.20 2.74 -32.63
C GLN A 34 69.86 2.97 -31.27
N ASN A 35 70.86 3.85 -31.17
CA ASN A 35 71.48 4.17 -29.89
C ASN A 35 70.52 4.89 -28.93
N LEU A 36 69.65 5.76 -29.45
CA LEU A 36 68.65 6.46 -28.66
C LEU A 36 67.59 5.47 -28.12
N LEU A 37 67.14 4.49 -28.91
CA LEU A 37 66.26 3.40 -28.45
C LEU A 37 66.94 2.51 -27.39
N ILE A 38 68.23 2.23 -27.52
CA ILE A 38 68.99 1.49 -26.50
C ILE A 38 69.12 2.30 -25.20
N LEU A 39 69.32 3.62 -25.29
CA LEU A 39 69.35 4.51 -24.12
C LEU A 39 67.98 4.66 -23.46
N ILE A 40 66.91 4.72 -24.25
CA ILE A 40 65.54 4.74 -23.73
C ILE A 40 65.23 3.40 -23.05
N SER A 41 65.53 2.26 -23.66
CA SER A 41 65.24 0.95 -23.06
C SER A 41 66.07 0.67 -21.79
N LYS A 42 67.29 1.20 -21.68
CA LYS A 42 68.09 1.12 -20.45
C LYS A 42 67.62 2.06 -19.34
N SER A 43 66.99 3.19 -19.68
CA SER A 43 66.40 4.11 -18.69
C SER A 43 64.96 3.75 -18.32
N TYR A 44 64.28 2.99 -19.16
CA TYR A 44 62.95 2.44 -18.88
C TYR A 44 63.06 1.16 -18.05
N SER A 45 63.24 1.31 -16.74
CA SER A 45 62.95 0.22 -15.80
C SER A 45 61.41 0.16 -15.63
N PRO A 46 60.73 -0.89 -16.10
CA PRO A 46 59.28 -1.00 -15.95
C PRO A 46 58.97 -1.39 -14.51
N LYS A 47 59.03 -0.42 -13.60
CA LYS A 47 58.74 -0.59 -12.18
C LYS A 47 57.25 -0.39 -11.87
N TRP A 48 56.39 -0.75 -12.83
CA TRP A 48 54.95 -0.48 -12.81
C TRP A 48 54.09 -1.74 -12.77
N TYR A 49 54.68 -2.92 -12.60
CA TYR A 49 53.92 -4.11 -12.28
C TYR A 49 53.94 -4.30 -10.76
N PRO A 50 52.78 -4.25 -10.09
CA PRO A 50 52.69 -4.70 -8.70
C PRO A 50 53.22 -6.13 -8.62
N ASP A 51 53.96 -6.46 -7.57
CA ASP A 51 54.35 -7.84 -7.31
C ASP A 51 53.09 -8.71 -7.27
N GLU A 52 53.12 -9.89 -7.90
CA GLU A 52 51.95 -10.77 -8.11
C GLU A 52 51.21 -11.08 -6.79
N GLU A 53 51.96 -11.07 -5.68
CA GLU A 53 51.48 -11.23 -4.30
C GLU A 53 50.59 -10.07 -3.80
N GLN A 54 50.83 -8.83 -4.24
CA GLN A 54 49.97 -7.67 -3.89
C GLN A 54 48.60 -7.75 -4.58
N LEU A 55 48.58 -8.34 -5.78
CA LEU A 55 47.39 -8.47 -6.60
C LEU A 55 46.40 -9.48 -6.02
N ASP A 56 46.90 -10.52 -5.35
CA ASP A 56 46.06 -11.54 -4.72
C ASP A 56 45.47 -11.06 -3.38
N GLU A 57 46.23 -10.29 -2.58
CA GLU A 57 45.68 -9.65 -1.39
C GLU A 57 44.54 -8.67 -1.70
N GLU A 58 44.67 -7.91 -2.80
CA GLU A 58 43.64 -6.94 -3.19
C GLU A 58 42.36 -7.63 -3.68
N LYS A 59 42.49 -8.75 -4.39
CA LYS A 59 41.34 -9.60 -4.76
C LYS A 59 40.61 -10.12 -3.53
N ASP A 60 41.34 -10.59 -2.53
CA ASP A 60 40.74 -11.11 -1.29
C ASP A 60 40.02 -10.01 -0.50
N LYS A 61 40.62 -8.82 -0.42
CA LYS A 61 39.99 -7.64 0.21
C LYS A 61 38.69 -7.24 -0.50
N ASN A 62 38.71 -7.23 -1.83
CA ASN A 62 37.53 -6.91 -2.65
C ASN A 62 36.45 -7.99 -2.55
N LEU A 63 36.83 -9.27 -2.56
CA LEU A 63 35.90 -10.39 -2.38
C LEU A 63 35.24 -10.36 -1.00
N TYR A 64 36.02 -10.08 0.04
CA TYR A 64 35.50 -9.91 1.41
C TYR A 64 34.53 -8.73 1.50
N PHE A 65 34.88 -7.59 0.92
CA PHE A 65 34.02 -6.41 0.90
C PHE A 65 32.70 -6.67 0.15
N SER A 66 32.77 -7.34 -1.00
CA SER A 66 31.60 -7.69 -1.81
C SER A 66 30.65 -8.63 -1.04
N LYS A 67 31.16 -9.71 -0.44
CA LYS A 67 30.35 -10.61 0.42
C LYS A 67 29.74 -9.87 1.62
N LYS A 68 30.50 -8.94 2.22
CA LYS A 68 29.99 -8.13 3.34
C LYS A 68 28.87 -7.19 2.90
N MET A 69 28.96 -6.60 1.72
CA MET A 69 27.89 -5.78 1.15
C MET A 69 26.65 -6.63 0.84
N GLU A 70 26.82 -7.82 0.26
CA GLU A 70 25.72 -8.76 -0.02
C GLU A 70 24.98 -9.20 1.26
N SER A 71 25.72 -9.47 2.35
CA SER A 71 25.10 -9.82 3.63
C SER A 71 24.20 -8.69 4.16
N ARG A 72 24.64 -7.44 4.04
CA ARG A 72 23.87 -6.26 4.45
C ARG A 72 22.65 -6.03 3.56
N THR A 73 22.76 -6.26 2.25
CA THR A 73 21.61 -6.13 1.35
C THR A 73 20.56 -7.19 1.64
N ASN A 74 20.97 -8.42 1.95
CA ASN A 74 20.05 -9.50 2.30
C ASN A 74 19.31 -9.20 3.63
N GLU A 75 20.04 -8.73 4.65
CA GLU A 75 19.43 -8.27 5.91
C GLU A 75 18.42 -7.12 5.67
N SER A 76 18.80 -6.13 4.86
CA SER A 76 17.93 -5.01 4.50
C SER A 76 16.66 -5.47 3.77
N LEU A 77 16.78 -6.40 2.82
CA LEU A 77 15.64 -6.98 2.08
C LEU A 77 14.69 -7.75 3.00
N THR A 78 15.23 -8.48 3.99
CA THR A 78 14.39 -9.16 4.99
C THR A 78 13.67 -8.17 5.90
N ALA A 79 14.31 -7.05 6.25
CA ALA A 79 13.70 -6.00 7.05
C ALA A 79 12.56 -5.29 6.30
N THR A 80 12.73 -4.98 5.01
CA THR A 80 11.66 -4.40 4.19
C THR A 80 10.49 -5.37 4.00
N ALA A 81 10.78 -6.65 3.76
CA ALA A 81 9.72 -7.66 3.64
C ALA A 81 8.91 -7.82 4.93
N ALA A 82 9.55 -7.71 6.10
CA ALA A 82 8.86 -7.73 7.39
C ALA A 82 7.98 -6.48 7.59
N ILE A 83 8.45 -5.30 7.15
CA ILE A 83 7.66 -4.05 7.18
C ILE A 83 6.45 -4.16 6.24
N ASP A 84 6.62 -4.69 5.04
CA ASP A 84 5.51 -4.88 4.09
C ASP A 84 4.46 -5.86 4.61
N GLN A 85 4.88 -6.92 5.31
CA GLN A 85 3.96 -7.84 5.98
C GLN A 85 3.16 -7.15 7.09
N GLN A 86 3.82 -6.32 7.91
CA GLN A 86 3.14 -5.49 8.91
C GLN A 86 2.20 -4.46 8.26
N GLN A 87 2.64 -3.86 7.15
CA GLN A 87 1.92 -3.06 6.16
C GLN A 87 0.52 -3.64 5.89
N ASN A 88 0.55 -4.80 5.25
CA ASN A 88 -0.63 -5.53 4.81
C ASN A 88 -1.55 -5.94 5.97
N LEU A 89 -0.99 -6.37 7.11
CA LEU A 89 -1.79 -6.72 8.29
C LEU A 89 -2.54 -5.51 8.84
N GLN A 90 -1.90 -4.34 8.90
CA GLN A 90 -2.55 -3.11 9.33
C GLN A 90 -3.69 -2.73 8.39
N ASP A 91 -3.47 -2.80 7.08
CA ASP A 91 -4.49 -2.49 6.08
C ASP A 91 -5.72 -3.40 6.19
N VAL A 92 -5.50 -4.71 6.34
CA VAL A 92 -6.59 -5.69 6.55
C VAL A 92 -7.37 -5.35 7.82
N LEU A 93 -6.69 -5.01 8.92
CA LEU A 93 -7.34 -4.63 10.17
C LEU A 93 -8.15 -3.33 10.02
N PHE A 94 -7.61 -2.31 9.33
CA PHE A 94 -8.32 -1.06 9.07
C PHE A 94 -9.58 -1.28 8.24
N LEU A 95 -9.51 -2.14 7.22
CA LEU A 95 -10.67 -2.52 6.41
C LEU A 95 -11.74 -3.22 7.24
N GLN A 96 -11.35 -4.15 8.11
CA GLN A 96 -12.28 -4.85 9.00
C GLN A 96 -12.94 -3.90 10.00
N ILE A 97 -12.17 -2.99 10.62
CA ILE A 97 -12.69 -1.98 11.55
C ILE A 97 -13.69 -1.06 10.83
N ARG A 98 -13.36 -0.61 9.61
CA ARG A 98 -14.26 0.23 8.81
C ARG A 98 -15.56 -0.49 8.49
N LYS A 99 -15.48 -1.76 8.07
CA LYS A 99 -16.66 -2.59 7.78
C LYS A 99 -17.55 -2.75 9.02
N LEU A 100 -16.96 -3.13 10.16
CA LEU A 100 -17.67 -3.27 11.42
C LEU A 100 -18.31 -1.95 11.88
N SER A 101 -17.62 -0.83 11.71
CA SER A 101 -18.16 0.49 12.04
C SER A 101 -19.43 0.81 11.24
N ILE A 102 -19.44 0.48 9.94
CA ILE A 102 -20.61 0.64 9.07
C ILE A 102 -21.76 -0.27 9.53
N GLU A 103 -21.49 -1.56 9.78
CA GLU A 103 -22.50 -2.52 10.24
C GLU A 103 -23.12 -2.10 11.58
N VAL A 104 -22.31 -1.63 12.53
CA VAL A 104 -22.80 -1.13 13.83
C VAL A 104 -23.65 0.13 13.64
N ALA A 105 -23.24 1.07 12.79
CA ALA A 105 -24.02 2.26 12.49
C ALA A 105 -25.39 1.90 11.89
N GLU A 106 -25.42 0.93 10.97
CA GLU A 106 -26.65 0.46 10.35
C GLU A 106 -27.58 -0.24 11.36
N LEU A 107 -27.03 -1.13 12.20
CA LEU A 107 -27.81 -1.81 13.25
C LEU A 107 -28.42 -0.80 14.23
N ARG A 108 -27.65 0.21 14.63
CA ARG A 108 -28.15 1.30 15.50
C ARG A 108 -29.27 2.09 14.82
N ALA A 109 -29.12 2.42 13.54
CA ALA A 109 -30.15 3.13 12.78
C ALA A 109 -31.45 2.31 12.66
N ARG A 110 -31.35 1.01 12.34
CA ARG A 110 -32.50 0.09 12.26
C ARG A 110 -33.22 -0.04 13.60
N SER A 111 -32.48 -0.20 14.70
CA SER A 111 -33.05 -0.29 16.06
C SER A 111 -33.80 0.99 16.45
N SER A 112 -33.18 2.16 16.23
CA SER A 112 -33.80 3.47 16.49
C SER A 112 -35.13 3.63 15.71
N TYR A 113 -35.12 3.28 14.42
CA TYR A 113 -36.30 3.37 13.57
C TYR A 113 -37.46 2.46 14.02
N GLN A 114 -37.16 1.22 14.41
CA GLN A 114 -38.17 0.28 14.92
C GLN A 114 -38.78 0.75 16.25
N ASN A 115 -37.96 1.29 17.16
CA ASN A 115 -38.42 1.83 18.43
C ASN A 115 -39.36 3.03 18.23
N PHE A 116 -39.03 3.93 17.30
CA PHE A 116 -39.89 5.07 16.95
C PHE A 116 -41.25 4.64 16.37
N ARG A 117 -41.26 3.65 15.46
CA ARG A 117 -42.51 3.11 14.89
C ARG A 117 -43.41 2.46 15.94
N ARG A 118 -42.85 1.68 16.88
CA ARG A 118 -43.62 1.04 17.96
C ARG A 118 -44.26 2.06 18.90
N ASN A 119 -43.54 3.12 19.29
CA ASN A 119 -44.10 4.16 20.16
C ASN A 119 -45.25 4.93 19.49
N ARG A 120 -45.19 5.15 18.17
CA ARG A 120 -46.25 5.88 17.45
C ARG A 120 -47.55 5.08 17.33
N SER A 121 -47.47 3.75 17.19
CA SER A 121 -48.65 2.88 17.12
C SER A 121 -49.45 2.77 18.42
N ARG A 122 -48.83 3.04 19.59
CA ARG A 122 -49.52 2.99 20.89
C ARG A 122 -50.17 4.30 21.31
N SER A 123 -49.83 5.41 20.65
CA SER A 123 -50.35 6.73 20.96
C SER A 123 -51.76 7.01 20.39
N HIS A 124 -52.27 6.19 19.46
CA HIS A 124 -53.48 6.53 18.71
C HIS A 124 -54.79 5.89 19.20
N ASN A 125 -54.76 5.07 20.26
CA ASN A 125 -55.97 4.44 20.80
C ASN A 125 -56.47 5.02 22.13
N ASN A 126 -55.91 6.14 22.58
CA ASN A 126 -56.54 6.93 23.64
C ASN A 126 -57.56 7.87 23.00
N ASN A 127 -58.67 7.29 22.57
CA ASN A 127 -59.89 8.06 22.32
C ASN A 127 -60.21 8.82 23.62
N PRO A 128 -60.19 10.16 23.62
CA PRO A 128 -60.64 10.92 24.76
C PRO A 128 -62.15 10.76 24.87
N ARG A 129 -62.60 9.70 25.54
CA ARG A 129 -64.03 9.47 25.84
C ARG A 129 -64.57 10.43 26.90
N TYR A 130 -63.94 11.59 27.08
CA TYR A 130 -64.44 12.72 27.86
C TYR A 130 -65.23 13.67 26.95
N LYS A 131 -66.26 13.15 26.27
CA LYS A 131 -67.31 13.99 25.71
C LYS A 131 -68.44 14.04 26.74
N SER A 132 -68.61 15.25 27.28
CA SER A 132 -69.75 15.79 28.05
C SER A 132 -70.72 14.76 28.62
N ARG A 133 -70.77 14.67 29.96
CA ARG A 133 -72.03 14.39 30.63
C ARG A 133 -72.32 15.53 31.57
N ASP A 134 -73.03 16.49 30.99
CA ASP A 134 -73.88 17.43 31.69
C ASP A 134 -74.51 16.79 32.93
N ASN A 135 -74.37 17.54 34.03
CA ASN A 135 -74.90 17.28 35.36
C ASN A 135 -76.44 17.17 35.33
N THR A 136 -76.96 16.05 34.84
CA THR A 136 -78.34 15.64 35.09
C THR A 136 -78.35 14.65 36.26
N PRO A 137 -79.15 14.86 37.31
CA PRO A 137 -79.18 13.99 38.49
C PRO A 137 -79.82 12.60 38.22
N SER A 138 -80.01 12.23 36.96
CA SER A 138 -80.74 11.03 36.51
C SER A 138 -79.85 9.99 35.81
N SER A 139 -78.51 10.13 35.85
CA SER A 139 -77.64 9.21 35.12
C SER A 139 -77.35 7.93 35.93
N ALA A 140 -77.83 6.79 35.43
CA ALA A 140 -77.52 5.47 35.96
C ALA A 140 -76.00 5.27 36.12
N CYS A 141 -75.56 4.48 37.10
CA CYS A 141 -74.13 4.27 37.35
C CYS A 141 -73.40 3.59 36.17
N TYR A 142 -72.05 3.66 36.14
CA TYR A 142 -71.22 3.05 35.08
C TYR A 142 -71.64 1.61 34.73
N TYR A 143 -71.98 0.81 35.74
CA TYR A 143 -72.39 -0.57 35.55
C TYR A 143 -73.76 -0.68 34.86
N HIS A 144 -74.75 0.13 35.23
CA HIS A 144 -76.06 0.14 34.55
C HIS A 144 -75.99 0.75 33.14
N LEU A 145 -75.07 1.68 32.89
CA LEU A 145 -74.83 2.20 31.54
C LEU A 145 -74.25 1.16 30.58
N ARG A 146 -73.44 0.24 31.11
CA ARG A 146 -72.75 -0.80 30.32
C ARG A 146 -73.54 -2.10 30.24
N PHE A 147 -74.23 -2.48 31.32
CA PHE A 147 -74.87 -3.78 31.48
C PHE A 147 -76.39 -3.70 31.70
N GLY A 148 -76.98 -2.50 31.74
CA GLY A 148 -78.42 -2.32 31.97
C GLY A 148 -78.90 -3.00 33.25
N ALA A 149 -80.12 -3.54 33.22
CA ALA A 149 -80.75 -4.24 34.36
C ALA A 149 -80.02 -5.52 34.82
N GLN A 150 -78.98 -5.97 34.10
CA GLN A 150 -78.17 -7.13 34.46
C GLN A 150 -76.93 -6.76 35.29
N ALA A 151 -76.75 -5.48 35.63
CA ALA A 151 -75.62 -5.03 36.45
C ALA A 151 -75.67 -5.64 37.85
N ARG A 152 -74.64 -6.43 38.21
CA ARG A 152 -74.52 -7.07 39.53
C ARG A 152 -73.82 -6.20 40.58
N ASN A 153 -73.05 -5.20 40.13
CA ASN A 153 -72.19 -4.38 40.97
C ASN A 153 -72.61 -2.90 40.95
N CYS A 154 -73.89 -2.62 41.20
CA CYS A 154 -74.37 -1.25 41.35
C CYS A 154 -73.73 -0.58 42.58
N ARG A 155 -73.34 0.70 42.46
CA ARG A 155 -72.84 1.52 43.59
C ARG A 155 -73.74 2.75 43.76
N SER A 156 -74.12 3.05 45.00
CA SER A 156 -74.89 4.25 45.36
C SER A 156 -74.05 5.53 45.20
N PRO A 157 -74.64 6.67 44.80
CA PRO A 157 -76.05 6.86 44.41
C PRO A 157 -76.30 6.47 42.95
N CYS A 158 -77.30 5.61 42.69
CA CYS A 158 -77.70 5.19 41.35
C CYS A 158 -79.22 5.27 41.22
N SER A 159 -79.71 6.01 40.23
CA SER A 159 -81.14 6.25 39.96
C SER A 159 -81.77 5.28 38.95
N PHE A 160 -81.14 4.13 38.70
CA PHE A 160 -81.66 3.12 37.76
C PHE A 160 -82.74 2.26 38.42
N GLU A 161 -83.99 2.38 37.96
CA GLU A 161 -85.12 1.54 38.38
C GLU A 161 -85.31 0.36 37.40
N LYS A 162 -85.29 -0.87 37.92
CA LYS A 162 -85.62 -2.07 37.14
C LYS A 162 -87.14 -2.16 36.99
N LYS A 163 -87.66 -1.88 35.79
CA LYS A 163 -89.07 -2.11 35.49
C LYS A 163 -89.35 -3.62 35.52
N SER A 164 -90.14 -4.09 36.49
CA SER A 164 -90.66 -5.46 36.51
C SER A 164 -91.83 -5.54 35.54
N GLU A 165 -91.68 -6.25 34.43
CA GLU A 165 -92.81 -6.67 33.61
C GLU A 165 -93.57 -7.75 34.37
N ASN A 166 -94.89 -7.57 34.46
CA ASN A 166 -95.86 -8.47 35.09
C ASN A 166 -96.20 -9.62 34.16
#